data_AF-A0A1F9KBZ4-F1
#
_entry.id   AF-A0A1F9KBZ4-F1
#
_cell.length_a   1.000
_cell.length_b   1.000
_cell.length_c   1.000
_cell.angle_alpha   90.00
_cell.angle_beta   90.00
_cell.angle_gamma   90.00
#
_symmetry.space_group_name_H-M   'P 1'
#
loop_
_entity.id
_entity.type
_entity.pdbx_description
1 polymer ?
#
loop_
_entity_poly.entity_id
_entity_poly.type
_entity_poly.pdbx_seq_one_letter_code
_entity_poly.pdbx_strand_id
1 'polypeptide(L)' 'MGGLALGVVSFAHATAASIEVFHADSLAGPMRELKKAFEGKNQGVTINLTSGVSRRLAERILKGNIPAELN' A
#
# COMPACT_ATOMS: atom_id res chain seq x y z
N MET A 1 23.01 31.99 -33.68
CA MET A 1 22.11 30.87 -34.02
C MET A 1 22.60 29.64 -33.29
N GLY A 2 22.08 29.37 -32.10
CA GLY A 2 22.43 28.19 -31.29
C GLY A 2 21.18 27.75 -30.53
N GLY A 3 20.61 26.63 -30.95
CA GLY A 3 19.27 26.18 -30.55
C GLY A 3 19.21 25.68 -29.11
N LEU A 4 18.13 26.06 -28.43
CA LEU A 4 17.72 25.53 -27.13
C LEU A 4 17.25 24.08 -27.30
N ALA A 5 18.04 23.12 -26.82
CA ALA A 5 17.55 21.75 -26.65
C ALA A 5 16.67 21.71 -25.39
N LEU A 6 15.34 21.73 -25.59
CA LEU A 6 14.38 21.41 -24.54
C LEU A 6 14.56 19.95 -24.13
N GLY A 7 15.21 19.74 -22.98
CA GLY A 7 15.28 18.42 -22.35
C GLY A 7 13.88 17.96 -21.95
N VAL A 8 13.47 16.81 -22.48
CA VAL A 8 12.26 16.10 -22.06
C VAL A 8 12.50 15.62 -20.63
N VAL A 9 11.90 16.30 -19.65
CA VAL A 9 11.79 15.78 -18.29
C VAL A 9 10.75 14.67 -18.32
N SER A 10 11.20 13.41 -18.28
CA SER A 10 10.31 12.29 -17.99
C SER A 10 9.79 12.44 -16.56
N PHE A 11 8.55 12.87 -16.43
CA PHE A 11 7.80 12.68 -15.20
C PHE A 11 7.57 11.17 -15.07
N ALA A 12 8.36 10.52 -14.21
CA ALA A 12 8.02 9.16 -13.79
C ALA A 12 6.60 9.22 -13.21
N HIS A 13 5.68 8.50 -13.85
CA HIS A 13 4.32 8.34 -13.38
C HIS A 13 4.40 7.67 -12.01
N ALA A 14 4.17 8.43 -10.94
CA ALA A 14 4.07 7.87 -9.60
C ALA A 14 2.79 7.01 -9.57
N THR A 15 2.92 5.72 -9.91
CA THR A 15 1.84 4.77 -9.70
C THR A 15 1.57 4.74 -8.21
N ALA A 16 0.35 5.07 -7.80
CA ALA A 16 -0.06 4.91 -6.41
C ALA A 16 0.23 3.45 -6.01
N ALA A 17 1.13 3.25 -5.04
CA ALA A 17 1.52 1.92 -4.59
C ALA A 17 0.62 1.49 -3.44
N SER A 18 0.03 0.30 -3.50
CA SER A 18 -0.75 -0.28 -2.40
C SER A 18 0.07 -1.31 -1.63
N ILE A 19 -0.10 -1.33 -0.30
CA ILE A 19 0.47 -2.33 0.60
C ILE A 19 -0.68 -2.99 1.34
N GLU A 20 -0.87 -4.28 1.11
CA GLU A 20 -1.82 -5.10 1.86
C GLU A 20 -1.21 -5.58 3.18
N VAL A 21 -1.86 -5.28 4.30
CA VAL A 21 -1.40 -5.70 5.63
C VAL A 21 -2.48 -6.51 6.33
N PHE A 22 -2.15 -7.79 6.58
CA PHE A 22 -2.97 -8.71 7.36
C PHE A 22 -2.47 -8.74 8.80
N HIS A 23 -3.33 -8.39 9.75
CA HIS A 23 -2.93 -8.33 11.16
C HIS A 23 -3.96 -9.00 12.08
N ALA A 24 -3.50 -9.41 13.26
CA ALA A 24 -4.39 -9.93 14.29
C ALA A 24 -5.40 -8.87 14.75
N ASP A 25 -6.61 -9.29 15.13
CA ASP A 25 -7.65 -8.36 15.63
C ASP A 25 -7.17 -7.55 16.85
N SER A 26 -6.35 -8.14 17.71
CA SER A 26 -5.75 -7.45 18.86
C SER A 26 -4.86 -6.27 18.48
N LEU A 27 -4.40 -6.18 17.23
CA LEU A 27 -3.53 -5.11 16.72
C LEU A 27 -4.30 -4.01 15.99
N ALA A 28 -5.64 -4.06 15.90
CA ALA A 28 -6.43 -3.12 15.10
C ALA A 28 -6.19 -1.65 15.47
N GLY A 29 -6.10 -1.33 16.77
CA GLY A 29 -5.79 0.03 17.23
C GLY A 29 -4.41 0.50 16.76
N PRO A 30 -3.32 -0.18 17.18
CA PRO A 30 -1.95 0.17 16.76
C PRO A 30 -1.76 0.24 15.24
N MET A 31 -2.36 -0.66 14.47
CA MET A 31 -2.20 -0.68 13.01
C MET A 31 -2.87 0.49 12.31
N ARG A 32 -3.98 1.02 12.83
CA ARG A 32 -4.63 2.22 12.28
C ARG A 32 -3.76 3.46 12.45
N GLU A 33 -3.14 3.62 13.62
CA GLU A 33 -2.20 4.73 13.86
C GLU A 33 -0.94 4.58 13.00
N LEU A 34 -0.43 3.36 12.82
CA LEU A 34 0.69 3.08 11.92
C LEU A 34 0.34 3.48 10.48
N LYS A 35 -0.82 3.06 9.95
CA LYS A 35 -1.30 3.44 8.62
C LYS A 35 -1.28 4.96 8.45
N LYS A 36 -1.92 5.68 9.38
CA LYS A 36 -2.01 7.14 9.34
C LYS A 36 -0.62 7.80 9.33
N ALA A 37 0.27 7.36 10.22
CA ALA A 37 1.62 7.93 10.31
C ALA A 37 2.48 7.61 9.07
N PHE A 38 2.33 6.41 8.51
CA PHE A 38 3.08 5.98 7.33
C PHE A 38 2.62 6.71 6.07
N GLU A 39 1.32 6.76 5.81
CA GLU A 39 0.75 7.43 4.63
C GLU A 39 1.02 8.94 4.66
N GLY A 40 0.99 9.56 5.85
CA GLY A 40 1.37 10.97 6.00
C GLY A 40 2.83 11.27 5.62
N LYS A 41 3.73 10.28 5.72
CA LYS A 41 5.16 10.41 5.35
C LYS A 41 5.46 9.96 3.93
N ASN A 42 4.65 9.05 3.38
CA ASN A 42 4.89 8.40 2.09
C ASN A 42 3.75 8.73 1.14
N GLN A 43 3.79 9.91 0.54
CA GLN A 43 2.78 10.35 -0.41
C GLN A 43 2.73 9.39 -1.62
N GLY A 44 1.52 9.06 -2.05
CA GLY A 44 1.31 8.11 -3.15
C GLY A 44 1.40 6.63 -2.74
N VAL A 45 1.56 6.32 -1.44
CA VAL A 45 1.46 4.94 -0.93
C VAL A 45 0.22 4.80 -0.05
N THR A 46 -0.56 3.74 -0.28
CA THR A 46 -1.77 3.41 0.50
C THR A 46 -1.58 2.07 1.20
N ILE A 47 -1.87 2.00 2.49
CA ILE A 47 -1.91 0.76 3.27
C ILE A 47 -3.36 0.30 3.42
N ASN A 48 -3.69 -0.91 2.98
CA ASN A 48 -4.99 -1.53 3.26
C ASN A 48 -4.84 -2.52 4.40
N LEU A 49 -5.65 -2.34 5.44
CA LEU A 49 -5.60 -3.18 6.64
C LEU A 49 -6.73 -4.21 6.60
N THR A 50 -6.38 -5.48 6.71
CA THR A 50 -7.33 -6.58 6.94
C THR A 50 -7.05 -7.20 8.29
N SER A 51 -7.99 -7.06 9.24
CA SER A 51 -7.90 -7.72 10.54
C SER A 51 -8.55 -9.10 10.54
N GLY A 52 -8.13 -9.96 11.46
CA GLY A 52 -8.78 -11.23 11.70
C GLY A 52 -7.97 -12.13 12.65
N VAL A 53 -8.51 -13.32 12.93
CA VAL A 53 -7.79 -14.36 13.65
C VAL A 53 -6.58 -14.81 12.83
N SER A 54 -5.38 -14.71 13.41
CA SER A 54 -4.11 -14.93 12.70
C SER A 54 -4.06 -16.22 11.90
N ARG A 55 -4.55 -17.33 12.46
CA ARG A 55 -4.62 -18.63 11.76
C ARG A 55 -5.48 -18.57 10.50
N ARG A 56 -6.64 -17.90 10.56
CA ARG A 56 -7.55 -17.77 9.41
C ARG A 56 -6.95 -16.88 8.33
N LEU A 57 -6.26 -15.81 8.71
CA LEU A 57 -5.55 -14.95 7.77
C LEU A 57 -4.41 -15.72 7.07
N ALA A 58 -3.61 -16.48 7.82
CA ALA A 58 -2.55 -17.30 7.24
C ALA A 58 -3.12 -18.35 6.25
N GLU A 59 -4.19 -19.05 6.63
CA GLU A 59 -4.90 -20.00 5.74
C GLU A 59 -5.37 -19.33 4.45
N ARG A 60 -5.87 -18.09 4.52
CA ARG A 60 -6.35 -17.33 3.35
C ARG A 60 -5.20 -16.91 2.42
N ILE A 61 -4.11 -16.39 2.99
CA ILE A 61 -2.92 -15.97 2.25
C ILE A 61 -2.32 -17.16 1.51
N LEU A 62 -2.14 -18.30 2.20
CA LEU A 62 -1.58 -19.52 1.58
C LEU A 62 -2.45 -20.07 0.44
N LYS A 63 -3.76 -19.83 0.48
CA LYS A 63 -4.70 -20.24 -0.57
C LYS A 63 -4.81 -19.25 -1.72
N GLY A 64 -4.11 -18.11 -1.67
CA GLY A 64 -4.26 -17.01 -2.64
C GLY A 64 -5.60 -16.28 -2.53
N ASN A 65 -6.39 -16.55 -1.49
CA ASN A 65 -7.70 -15.92 -1.25
C ASN A 65 -7.54 -14.61 -0.47
N ILE A 66 -6.78 -13.71 -1.09
CA ILE A 66 -6.67 -12.31 -0.69
C ILE A 66 -7.91 -11.60 -1.27
N PRO A 67 -8.64 -10.77 -0.50
CA PRO A 67 -9.82 -10.08 -1.02
C PRO A 67 -9.50 -9.36 -2.34
N ALA A 68 -10.25 -9.68 -3.39
CA ALA A 68 -10.03 -9.20 -4.76
C ALA A 68 -10.59 -7.79 -5.02
N GLU A 69 -10.89 -7.00 -3.99
CA GLU A 69 -11.38 -5.61 -4.16
C GLU A 69 -10.26 -4.61 -4.53
N LEU A 70 -9.15 -5.12 -5.08
CA LEU A 70 -7.97 -4.36 -5.49
C LEU A 70 -7.41 -4.90 -6.81
N ASN A 71 -8.25 -4.89 -7.86
CA ASN A 71 -7.80 -4.83 -9.25
C ASN A 71 -8.45 -3.62 -9.92
#